data_AF-A0A2V8RNZ2-F1
#
_entry.id   AF-A0A2V8RNZ2-F1
#
_cell.length_a   1.000
_cell.length_b   1.000
_cell.length_c   1.000
_cell.angle_alpha   90.00
_cell.angle_beta   90.00
_cell.angle_gamma   90.00
#
_symmetry.space_group_name_H-M   'P 1'
#
loop_
_entity.id
_entity.type
_entity.pdbx_description
1 polymer ?
#
loop_
_entity_poly.entity_id
_entity_poly.type
_entity_poly.pdbx_seq_one_letter_code
_entity_poly.pdbx_strand_id
1 'polypeptide(L)'
;MPVNDNKLARLAQERRGKNKTGIYDDEPTVEDRLARLEEEIRRLKIEFDVYFNGGSKRAPYDTKMRVESHLKRLGDDRSLNFAQRYHFNALATRYTSFREMWRRTMQGREEGRDAATVARMSVRETATPFTRSEFSCTDVRHDVQTVKGVYDALIEAKRSCGEPVRDLSFAKFHRLIMDRTETMKEKIGSDRVVFSVEVDGGHVSFKAKADK
;
A
#
# COMPACT_ATOMS: atom_id res chain seq x y z
N MET A 1 50.12 45.43 -34.18
CA MET A 1 49.29 45.30 -32.96
C MET A 1 48.17 44.32 -33.25
N PRO A 2 47.96 43.27 -32.43
CA PRO A 2 47.24 42.06 -32.82
C PRO A 2 45.72 42.21 -32.67
N VAL A 3 44.98 41.68 -33.66
CA VAL A 3 43.53 41.48 -33.62
C VAL A 3 43.27 40.18 -32.87
N ASN A 4 42.86 40.29 -31.61
CA ASN A 4 42.54 39.11 -30.79
C ASN A 4 41.04 38.82 -30.91
N ASP A 5 40.67 38.06 -31.93
CA ASP A 5 39.31 37.57 -32.17
C ASP A 5 38.85 36.67 -31.01
N ASN A 6 37.93 37.19 -30.20
CA ASN A 6 37.51 36.59 -28.95
C ASN A 6 36.50 35.45 -29.19
N LYS A 7 36.97 34.38 -29.84
CA LYS A 7 36.22 33.14 -30.13
C LYS A 7 35.69 32.47 -28.85
N LEU A 8 36.41 32.64 -27.74
CA LEU A 8 36.03 32.16 -26.42
C LEU A 8 34.81 32.89 -25.86
N ALA A 9 34.69 34.21 -26.09
CA ALA A 9 33.51 34.98 -25.67
C ALA A 9 32.23 34.55 -26.41
N ARG A 10 32.31 34.27 -27.72
CA ARG A 10 31.16 33.74 -28.49
C ARG A 10 30.73 32.35 -28.01
N LEU A 11 31.68 31.44 -27.79
CA LEU A 11 31.40 30.10 -27.27
C LEU A 11 30.81 30.13 -25.84
N ALA A 12 31.28 31.04 -24.99
CA ALA A 12 30.71 31.24 -23.66
C ALA A 12 29.27 31.77 -23.72
N GLN A 13 28.97 32.67 -24.66
CA GLN A 13 27.64 33.25 -24.85
C GLN A 13 26.66 32.24 -25.47
N GLU A 14 27.10 31.38 -26.39
CA GLU A 14 26.31 30.25 -26.91
C GLU A 14 26.01 29.20 -25.85
N ARG A 15 26.99 28.88 -24.97
CA ARG A 15 26.75 27.98 -23.82
C ARG A 15 25.77 28.58 -22.82
N ARG A 16 25.84 29.90 -22.59
CA ARG A 16 24.90 30.62 -21.71
C ARG A 16 23.49 30.69 -22.31
N GLY A 17 23.37 30.82 -23.64
CA GLY A 17 22.09 30.76 -24.36
C GLY A 17 21.44 29.38 -24.30
N LYS A 18 22.22 28.31 -24.57
CA LYS A 18 21.74 26.92 -24.48
C LYS A 18 21.35 26.48 -23.06
N ASN A 19 22.05 26.96 -22.03
CA ASN A 19 21.66 26.69 -20.64
C ASN A 19 20.42 27.49 -20.20
N LYS A 20 20.10 28.61 -20.85
CA LYS A 20 18.93 29.43 -20.51
C LYS A 20 17.65 28.89 -21.12
N THR A 21 17.72 28.19 -22.26
CA THR A 21 16.58 27.53 -22.90
C THR A 21 16.14 26.23 -22.20
N GLY A 22 17.01 25.60 -21.39
CA GLY A 22 16.68 24.36 -20.66
C GLY A 22 15.95 24.56 -19.32
N ILE A 23 15.67 25.81 -18.92
CA ILE A 23 15.10 26.15 -17.60
C ILE A 23 13.62 26.59 -17.71
N TYR A 24 13.09 26.82 -18.92
CA TYR A 24 11.75 27.39 -19.17
C TYR A 24 10.74 26.41 -19.79
N ASP A 25 10.97 25.10 -19.67
CA ASP A 25 10.08 24.08 -20.24
C ASP A 25 9.45 23.17 -19.18
N ASP A 26 9.33 23.67 -17.93
CA ASP A 26 8.74 22.94 -16.80
C ASP A 26 7.38 23.51 -16.37
N GLU A 27 6.75 24.33 -17.21
CA GLU A 27 5.33 24.65 -16.98
C GLU A 27 4.51 23.46 -17.51
N PRO A 28 3.83 22.69 -16.62
CA PRO A 28 3.15 21.48 -17.04
C PRO A 28 2.10 21.84 -18.08
N THR A 29 2.18 21.16 -19.22
CA THR A 29 1.27 21.38 -20.33
C THR A 29 -0.18 21.13 -19.89
N VAL A 30 -1.15 21.60 -20.68
CA VAL A 30 -2.56 21.31 -20.40
C VAL A 30 -2.78 19.79 -20.40
N GLU A 31 -2.12 19.08 -21.30
CA GLU A 31 -2.10 17.63 -21.41
C GLU A 31 -1.58 16.97 -20.13
N ASP A 32 -0.45 17.44 -19.59
CA ASP A 32 0.10 16.91 -18.33
C ASP A 32 -0.84 17.15 -17.14
N ARG A 33 -1.50 18.31 -17.12
CA ARG A 33 -2.50 18.64 -16.11
C ARG A 33 -3.73 17.74 -16.20
N LEU A 34 -4.18 17.41 -17.41
CA LEU A 34 -5.28 16.45 -17.65
C LEU A 34 -4.89 15.03 -17.25
N ALA A 35 -3.67 14.59 -17.60
CA ALA A 35 -3.15 13.27 -17.25
C ALA A 35 -3.02 13.12 -15.72
N ARG A 36 -2.51 14.16 -15.03
CA ARG A 36 -2.46 14.19 -13.56
C ARG A 36 -3.86 14.11 -12.95
N LEU A 37 -4.82 14.88 -13.47
CA LEU A 37 -6.21 14.83 -12.99
C LEU A 37 -6.79 13.41 -13.14
N GLU A 38 -6.55 12.74 -14.26
CA GLU A 38 -7.00 11.37 -14.47
C GLU A 38 -6.39 10.39 -13.44
N GLU A 39 -5.08 10.49 -13.21
CA GLU A 39 -4.38 9.67 -12.20
C GLU A 39 -4.95 9.90 -10.81
N GLU A 40 -5.17 11.15 -10.43
CA GLU A 40 -5.73 11.49 -9.12
C GLU A 40 -7.17 11.00 -8.96
N ILE A 41 -8.00 11.06 -10.02
CA ILE A 41 -9.35 10.46 -10.03
C ILE A 41 -9.26 8.94 -9.81
N ARG A 42 -8.31 8.25 -10.48
CA ARG A 42 -8.11 6.80 -10.32
C ARG A 42 -7.64 6.45 -8.90
N ARG A 43 -6.67 7.19 -8.37
CA ARG A 43 -6.19 7.05 -6.98
C ARG A 43 -7.32 7.27 -5.98
N LEU A 44 -8.10 8.32 -6.14
CA LEU A 44 -9.21 8.64 -5.25
C LEU A 44 -10.23 7.50 -5.19
N LYS A 45 -10.54 6.88 -6.34
CA LYS A 45 -11.41 5.70 -6.38
C LYS A 45 -10.83 4.54 -5.56
N ILE A 46 -9.55 4.23 -5.74
CA ILE A 46 -8.90 3.14 -5.00
C ILE A 46 -8.94 3.42 -3.49
N GLU A 47 -8.64 4.65 -3.08
CA GLU A 47 -8.67 5.04 -1.66
C GLU A 47 -10.08 4.92 -1.06
N PHE A 48 -11.12 5.30 -1.80
CA PHE A 48 -12.51 5.07 -1.39
C PHE A 48 -12.87 3.58 -1.34
N ASP A 49 -12.44 2.78 -2.33
CA ASP A 49 -12.66 1.33 -2.32
C ASP A 49 -11.99 0.68 -1.09
N VAL A 50 -10.76 1.08 -0.75
CA VAL A 50 -10.05 0.62 0.45
C VAL A 50 -10.79 1.02 1.72
N TYR A 51 -11.29 2.25 1.80
CA TYR A 51 -12.12 2.72 2.91
C TYR A 51 -13.44 1.93 3.03
N PHE A 52 -14.13 1.66 1.92
CA PHE A 52 -15.35 0.87 1.91
C PHE A 52 -15.12 -0.62 2.22
N ASN A 53 -13.92 -1.13 1.98
CA ASN A 53 -13.52 -2.48 2.38
C ASN A 53 -12.94 -2.56 3.80
N GLY A 54 -12.89 -1.44 4.54
CA GLY A 54 -12.37 -1.39 5.92
C GLY A 54 -10.84 -1.46 6.02
N GLY A 55 -10.11 -1.23 4.94
CA GLY A 55 -8.65 -1.12 4.94
C GLY A 55 -8.12 0.23 5.42
N SER A 56 -8.96 1.27 5.43
CA SER A 56 -8.68 2.57 6.05
C SER A 56 -9.84 2.98 6.95
N LYS A 57 -9.52 3.54 8.12
CA LYS A 57 -10.52 4.10 9.06
C LYS A 57 -11.00 5.49 8.65
N ARG A 58 -10.28 6.18 7.77
CA ARG A 58 -10.56 7.58 7.38
C ARG A 58 -10.86 7.66 5.89
N ALA A 59 -11.91 8.39 5.53
CA ALA A 59 -12.22 8.67 4.14
C ALA A 59 -11.16 9.61 3.52
N PRO A 60 -10.86 9.48 2.22
CA PRO A 60 -9.80 10.24 1.54
C PRO A 60 -10.23 11.68 1.20
N TYR A 61 -10.44 12.50 2.23
CA TYR A 61 -10.87 13.90 2.05
C TYR A 61 -9.80 14.76 1.37
N ASP A 62 -8.52 14.57 1.71
CA ASP A 62 -7.43 15.36 1.13
C ASP A 62 -7.28 15.14 -0.37
N THR A 63 -7.26 13.88 -0.81
CA THR A 63 -7.20 13.51 -2.22
C THR A 63 -8.43 14.01 -2.97
N LYS A 64 -9.62 13.92 -2.34
CA LYS A 64 -10.86 14.47 -2.92
C LYS A 64 -10.78 15.97 -3.15
N MET A 65 -10.36 16.75 -2.14
CA MET A 65 -10.24 18.21 -2.26
C MET A 65 -9.24 18.60 -3.34
N ARG A 66 -8.15 17.84 -3.50
CA ARG A 66 -7.17 18.06 -4.55
C ARG A 66 -7.75 17.85 -5.95
N VAL A 67 -8.45 16.73 -6.16
CA VAL A 67 -9.15 16.44 -7.42
C VAL A 67 -10.17 17.54 -7.73
N GLU A 68 -10.98 17.95 -6.75
CA GLU A 68 -11.97 19.03 -6.94
C GLU A 68 -11.31 20.37 -7.30
N SER A 69 -10.17 20.68 -6.67
CA SER A 69 -9.40 21.89 -6.97
C SER A 69 -8.85 21.87 -8.39
N HIS A 70 -8.32 20.73 -8.85
CA HIS A 70 -7.83 20.58 -10.22
C HIS A 70 -8.97 20.62 -11.24
N LEU A 71 -10.10 19.97 -10.94
CA LEU A 71 -11.28 19.97 -11.79
C LEU A 71 -11.83 21.39 -11.97
N LYS A 72 -11.90 22.17 -10.88
CA LYS A 72 -12.32 23.57 -10.93
C LYS A 72 -11.36 24.42 -11.78
N ARG A 73 -10.06 24.32 -11.53
CA ARG A 73 -9.04 25.10 -12.25
C ARG A 73 -9.04 24.81 -13.75
N LEU A 74 -9.15 23.54 -14.15
CA LEU A 74 -9.23 23.12 -15.56
C LEU A 74 -10.59 23.48 -16.19
N GLY A 75 -11.68 23.46 -15.41
CA GLY A 75 -13.01 23.85 -15.89
C GLY A 75 -13.12 25.34 -16.21
N ASP A 76 -12.52 26.18 -15.36
CA ASP A 76 -12.48 27.64 -15.50
C ASP A 76 -11.57 28.10 -16.66
N ASP A 77 -10.67 27.23 -17.14
CA ASP A 77 -9.80 27.51 -18.27
C ASP A 77 -10.59 27.54 -19.59
N ARG A 78 -10.67 28.73 -20.20
CA ARG A 78 -11.34 28.94 -21.50
C ARG A 78 -10.40 28.75 -22.69
N SER A 79 -9.10 28.58 -22.45
CA SER A 79 -8.08 28.42 -23.51
C SER A 79 -7.95 26.99 -24.03
N LEU A 80 -8.67 26.04 -23.43
CA LEU A 80 -8.65 24.63 -23.83
C LEU A 80 -9.07 24.43 -25.29
N ASN A 81 -8.29 23.66 -26.03
CA ASN A 81 -8.67 23.22 -27.37
C ASN A 81 -9.83 22.20 -27.31
N PHE A 82 -10.44 21.90 -28.45
CA PHE A 82 -11.60 21.00 -28.53
C PHE A 82 -11.31 19.59 -27.97
N ALA A 83 -10.15 19.02 -28.28
CA ALA A 83 -9.76 17.69 -27.81
C ALA A 83 -9.52 17.66 -26.29
N GLN A 84 -8.81 18.66 -25.76
CA GLN A 84 -8.59 18.85 -24.33
C GLN A 84 -9.90 19.06 -23.58
N ARG A 85 -10.82 19.86 -24.13
CA ARG A 85 -12.14 20.09 -23.55
C ARG A 85 -12.98 18.82 -23.53
N TYR A 86 -12.94 18.04 -24.61
CA TYR A 86 -13.60 16.73 -24.66
C TYR A 86 -13.03 15.78 -23.59
N HIS A 87 -11.70 15.69 -23.48
CA HIS A 87 -11.04 14.87 -22.46
C HIS A 87 -11.41 15.32 -21.04
N PHE A 88 -11.34 16.63 -20.76
CA PHE A 88 -11.79 17.20 -19.49
C PHE A 88 -13.25 16.84 -19.16
N ASN A 89 -14.17 16.99 -20.12
CA ASN A 89 -15.58 16.67 -19.91
C ASN A 89 -15.79 15.17 -19.61
N ALA A 90 -15.03 14.29 -20.24
CA ALA A 90 -15.05 12.85 -19.95
C ALA A 90 -14.59 12.58 -18.51
N LEU A 91 -13.50 13.21 -18.07
CA LEU A 91 -12.99 13.09 -16.69
C LEU A 91 -13.98 13.67 -15.67
N ALA A 92 -14.59 14.82 -15.95
CA ALA A 92 -15.58 15.46 -15.08
C ALA A 92 -16.84 14.59 -14.90
N THR A 93 -17.31 13.98 -16.00
CA THR A 93 -18.46 13.05 -15.97
C THR A 93 -18.11 11.83 -15.11
N ARG A 94 -16.95 11.22 -15.35
CA ARG A 94 -16.46 10.07 -14.57
C ARG A 94 -16.36 10.38 -13.08
N TYR A 95 -15.79 11.53 -12.72
CA TYR A 95 -15.70 11.98 -11.33
C TYR A 95 -17.09 12.15 -10.71
N THR A 96 -18.04 12.76 -11.44
CA THR A 96 -19.42 12.95 -10.95
C THR A 96 -20.11 11.61 -10.67
N SER A 97 -19.96 10.62 -11.56
CA SER A 97 -20.49 9.27 -11.34
C SER A 97 -19.90 8.61 -10.09
N PHE A 98 -18.58 8.71 -9.90
CA PHE A 98 -17.93 8.16 -8.71
C PHE A 98 -18.34 8.89 -7.43
N ARG A 99 -18.41 10.23 -7.45
CA ARG A 99 -18.86 11.04 -6.32
C ARG A 99 -20.27 10.64 -5.87
N GLU A 100 -21.19 10.44 -6.80
CA GLU A 100 -22.56 10.04 -6.46
C GLU A 100 -22.62 8.61 -5.94
N MET A 101 -21.86 7.68 -6.53
CA MET A 101 -21.70 6.32 -5.99
C MET A 101 -21.23 6.36 -4.53
N TRP A 102 -20.12 7.04 -4.24
CA TRP A 102 -19.57 7.13 -2.88
C TRP A 102 -20.55 7.77 -1.90
N ARG A 103 -21.29 8.80 -2.33
CA ARG A 103 -22.34 9.44 -1.52
C ARG A 103 -23.44 8.44 -1.15
N ARG A 104 -23.94 7.67 -2.12
CA ARG A 104 -24.97 6.64 -1.91
C ARG A 104 -24.47 5.51 -1.00
N THR A 105 -23.21 5.08 -1.16
CA THR A 105 -22.60 4.05 -0.31
C THR A 105 -22.41 4.53 1.13
N MET A 106 -21.95 5.77 1.33
CA MET A 106 -21.84 6.37 2.67
C MET A 106 -23.21 6.46 3.35
N GLN A 107 -24.22 6.95 2.65
CA GLN A 107 -25.57 7.07 3.16
C GLN A 107 -26.18 5.69 3.51
N GLY A 108 -25.96 4.67 2.66
CA GLY A 108 -26.41 3.31 2.95
C GLY A 108 -25.75 2.68 4.18
N ARG A 109 -24.50 3.04 4.48
CA ARG A 109 -23.79 2.63 5.70
C ARG A 109 -24.33 3.33 6.95
N GLU A 110 -24.60 4.63 6.89
CA GLU A 110 -25.21 5.39 8.00
C GLU A 110 -26.63 4.89 8.31
N GLU A 111 -27.38 4.47 7.29
CA GLU A 111 -28.73 3.93 7.43
C GLU A 111 -28.77 2.43 7.77
N GLY A 112 -27.62 1.78 8.00
CA GLY A 112 -27.53 0.37 8.41
C GLY A 112 -27.88 -0.65 7.32
N ARG A 113 -28.08 -0.21 6.07
CA ARG A 113 -28.43 -1.06 4.92
C ARG A 113 -27.26 -1.87 4.38
N ASP A 114 -26.05 -1.52 4.80
CA ASP A 114 -24.80 -2.21 4.46
C ASP A 114 -24.39 -3.19 5.57
N ALA A 115 -25.35 -3.99 6.05
CA ALA A 115 -25.14 -4.99 7.10
C ALA A 115 -23.98 -5.96 6.79
N ALA A 116 -23.72 -6.26 5.51
CA ALA A 116 -22.57 -7.07 5.09
C ALA A 116 -21.23 -6.35 5.27
N THR A 117 -21.22 -5.02 5.14
CA THR A 117 -20.03 -4.19 5.31
C THR A 117 -19.78 -3.89 6.79
N VAL A 118 -20.85 -3.62 7.55
CA VAL A 118 -20.80 -3.53 9.02
C VAL A 118 -20.41 -4.87 9.63
N ALA A 119 -20.89 -6.00 9.11
CA ALA A 119 -20.47 -7.33 9.54
C ALA A 119 -19.01 -7.63 9.19
N ARG A 120 -18.49 -7.18 8.03
CA ARG A 120 -17.06 -7.30 7.71
C ARG A 120 -16.18 -6.39 8.56
N MET A 121 -16.66 -5.19 8.87
CA MET A 121 -15.98 -4.25 9.77
C MET A 121 -16.00 -4.75 11.21
N SER A 122 -17.13 -5.30 11.67
CA SER A 122 -17.24 -5.90 13.01
C SER A 122 -16.41 -7.18 13.11
N VAL A 123 -16.38 -8.04 12.09
CA VAL A 123 -15.47 -9.20 12.03
C VAL A 123 -13.99 -8.78 12.03
N ARG A 124 -13.66 -7.59 11.52
CA ARG A 124 -12.30 -7.05 11.55
C ARG A 124 -11.98 -6.26 12.83
N GLU A 125 -12.98 -5.73 13.51
CA GLU A 125 -12.87 -5.06 14.81
C GLU A 125 -12.92 -6.07 15.98
N THR A 126 -13.56 -7.22 15.76
CA THR A 126 -13.41 -8.46 16.55
C THR A 126 -12.31 -9.37 16.03
N ALA A 127 -11.44 -8.88 15.14
CA ALA A 127 -10.09 -9.42 15.07
C ALA A 127 -9.45 -9.08 16.41
N THR A 128 -9.65 -9.98 17.36
CA THR A 128 -8.92 -10.05 18.60
C THR A 128 -7.45 -9.77 18.27
N PRO A 129 -6.73 -8.93 19.05
CA PRO A 129 -5.29 -8.86 18.90
C PRO A 129 -4.82 -10.30 18.98
N PHE A 130 -4.20 -10.80 17.89
CA PHE A 130 -3.83 -12.20 17.76
C PHE A 130 -3.10 -12.60 19.04
N THR A 131 -3.75 -13.41 19.89
CA THR A 131 -3.20 -13.78 21.19
C THR A 131 -1.91 -14.52 20.88
N ARG A 132 -0.78 -13.94 21.32
CA ARG A 132 0.55 -14.55 21.16
C ARG A 132 0.45 -16.02 21.50
N SER A 133 0.56 -16.86 20.47
CA SER A 133 0.43 -18.30 20.63
C SER A 133 1.82 -18.82 20.95
N GLU A 134 2.03 -19.17 22.23
CA GLU A 134 3.25 -19.79 22.70
C GLU A 134 3.07 -21.31 22.75
N PHE A 135 3.99 -22.02 22.11
CA PHE A 135 4.03 -23.47 22.08
C PHE A 135 5.38 -23.93 22.64
N SER A 136 5.37 -24.61 23.78
CA SER A 136 6.58 -25.19 24.37
C SER A 136 6.72 -26.64 23.94
N CYS A 137 7.88 -27.00 23.41
CA CYS A 137 8.19 -28.35 22.97
C CYS A 137 9.52 -28.81 23.58
N THR A 138 9.56 -30.04 24.08
CA THR A 138 10.77 -30.70 24.63
C THR A 138 11.55 -31.48 23.58
N ASP A 139 10.88 -32.04 22.56
CA ASP A 139 11.55 -32.65 21.41
C ASP A 139 10.71 -32.46 20.15
N VAL A 140 11.16 -31.52 19.32
CA VAL A 140 10.51 -31.17 18.04
C VAL A 140 10.41 -32.36 17.10
N ARG A 141 11.30 -33.36 17.20
CA ARG A 141 11.29 -34.55 16.32
C ARG A 141 10.13 -35.49 16.63
N HIS A 142 9.66 -35.51 17.88
CA HIS A 142 8.60 -36.41 18.34
C HIS A 142 7.27 -35.69 18.61
N ASP A 143 7.29 -34.37 18.77
CA ASP A 143 6.11 -33.58 19.06
C ASP A 143 5.47 -32.96 17.80
N VAL A 144 5.05 -33.85 16.90
CA VAL A 144 4.41 -33.49 15.63
C VAL A 144 3.12 -32.70 15.86
N GLN A 145 2.43 -32.93 16.98
CA GLN A 145 1.19 -32.23 17.34
C GLN A 145 1.44 -30.77 17.66
N THR A 146 2.44 -30.46 18.48
CA THR A 146 2.81 -29.07 18.79
C THR A 146 3.33 -28.36 17.55
N VAL A 147 4.16 -29.01 16.73
CA VAL A 147 4.65 -28.44 15.45
C VAL A 147 3.50 -28.13 14.49
N LYS A 148 2.50 -29.02 14.40
CA LYS A 148 1.29 -28.78 13.62
C LYS A 148 0.47 -27.63 14.17
N GLY A 149 0.34 -27.51 15.50
CA GLY A 149 -0.33 -26.38 16.15
C GLY A 149 0.32 -25.03 15.81
N VAL A 150 1.66 -24.96 15.87
CA VAL A 150 2.42 -23.75 15.48
C VAL A 150 2.21 -23.43 14.01
N TYR A 151 2.23 -24.45 13.14
CA TYR A 151 2.00 -24.28 11.70
C TYR A 151 0.60 -23.73 11.43
N ASP A 152 -0.44 -24.34 12.01
CA ASP A 152 -1.82 -23.93 11.83
C ASP A 152 -2.02 -22.48 12.30
N ALA A 153 -1.46 -22.11 13.47
CA ALA A 153 -1.48 -20.75 13.99
C ALA A 153 -0.75 -19.74 13.09
N LEU A 154 0.38 -20.13 12.50
CA LEU A 154 1.16 -19.28 11.58
C LEU A 154 0.45 -19.07 10.24
N ILE A 155 -0.22 -20.10 9.73
CA ILE A 155 -1.03 -20.03 8.50
C ILE A 155 -2.25 -19.14 8.72
N GLU A 156 -2.92 -19.30 9.85
CA GLU A 156 -4.06 -18.46 10.24
C GLU A 156 -3.66 -16.99 10.38
N ALA A 157 -2.53 -16.71 11.04
CA ALA A 157 -1.95 -15.37 11.14
C ALA A 157 -1.61 -14.79 9.75
N LYS A 158 -1.04 -15.58 8.84
CA LYS A 158 -0.69 -15.09 7.49
C LYS A 158 -1.94 -14.79 6.66
N ARG A 159 -2.98 -15.60 6.80
CA ARG A 159 -4.28 -15.37 6.16
C ARG A 159 -4.95 -14.09 6.66
N SER A 160 -4.93 -13.84 7.97
CA SER A 160 -5.53 -12.62 8.55
C SER A 160 -4.78 -11.35 8.14
N CYS A 161 -3.47 -11.45 7.90
CA CYS A 161 -2.63 -10.35 7.42
C CYS A 161 -2.64 -10.15 5.90
N GLY A 162 -3.24 -11.06 5.13
CA GLY A 162 -3.23 -11.01 3.66
C GLY A 162 -1.89 -11.40 3.02
N GLU A 163 -1.01 -12.08 3.77
CA GLU A 163 0.27 -12.57 3.26
C GLU A 163 0.10 -13.86 2.42
N PRO A 164 0.98 -14.10 1.43
CA PRO A 164 0.93 -15.31 0.63
C PRO A 164 1.26 -16.56 1.49
N VAL A 165 0.31 -17.49 1.50
CA VAL A 165 0.37 -18.75 2.26
C VAL A 165 0.90 -19.91 1.41
N ARG A 166 0.83 -19.78 0.08
CA ARG A 166 1.06 -20.89 -0.87
C ARG A 166 2.48 -21.46 -0.85
N ASP A 167 3.46 -20.67 -0.41
CA ASP A 167 4.87 -21.08 -0.42
C ASP A 167 5.29 -21.87 0.83
N LEU A 168 4.49 -21.81 1.91
CA LEU A 168 4.72 -22.54 3.16
C LEU A 168 3.91 -23.84 3.16
N SER A 169 4.57 -24.96 2.85
CA SER A 169 4.03 -26.29 3.11
C SER A 169 4.47 -26.79 4.48
N PHE A 170 3.67 -27.68 5.09
CA PHE A 170 4.01 -28.31 6.37
C PHE A 170 5.40 -28.98 6.33
N ALA A 171 5.76 -29.64 5.23
CA ALA A 171 7.06 -30.28 5.07
C ALA A 171 8.24 -29.29 5.08
N LYS A 172 8.09 -28.13 4.43
CA LYS A 172 9.09 -27.05 4.47
C LYS A 172 9.20 -26.44 5.86
N PHE A 173 8.06 -26.25 6.51
CA PHE A 173 7.99 -25.71 7.86
C PHE A 173 8.61 -26.64 8.90
N HIS A 174 8.33 -27.93 8.82
CA HIS A 174 8.92 -28.95 9.69
C HIS A 174 10.45 -28.98 9.58
N ARG A 175 10.99 -28.92 8.35
CA ARG A 175 12.44 -28.76 8.13
C ARG A 175 13.00 -27.48 8.77
N LEU A 176 12.32 -26.35 8.55
CA LEU A 176 12.75 -25.07 9.12
C LEU A 176 12.78 -25.09 10.65
N ILE A 177 11.77 -25.70 11.30
CA ILE A 177 11.77 -25.83 12.75
C ILE A 177 12.90 -26.74 13.20
N MET A 178 13.11 -27.91 12.58
CA MET A 178 14.22 -28.81 12.95
C MET A 178 15.58 -28.09 12.91
N ASP A 179 15.92 -27.43 11.80
CA ASP A 179 17.20 -26.72 11.65
C ASP A 179 17.34 -25.59 12.68
N ARG A 180 16.25 -24.85 12.94
CA ARG A 180 16.24 -23.74 13.90
C ARG A 180 16.33 -24.22 15.36
N THR A 181 15.83 -25.42 15.65
CA THR A 181 15.91 -26.05 16.97
C THR A 181 17.30 -26.61 17.23
N GLU A 182 17.92 -27.23 16.22
CA GLU A 182 19.28 -27.78 16.30
C GLU A 182 20.32 -26.67 16.51
N THR A 183 20.25 -25.60 15.70
CA THR A 183 21.11 -24.42 15.89
C THR A 183 20.89 -23.71 17.22
N MET A 184 19.68 -23.79 17.81
CA MET A 184 19.39 -23.23 19.12
C MET A 184 19.96 -24.11 20.24
N LYS A 185 19.83 -25.43 20.10
CA LYS A 185 20.39 -26.42 21.03
C LYS A 185 21.92 -26.32 21.09
N GLU A 186 22.58 -26.13 19.95
CA GLU A 186 24.03 -25.92 19.88
C GLU A 186 24.49 -24.63 20.59
N LYS A 187 23.70 -23.56 20.49
CA LYS A 187 24.08 -22.23 21.02
C LYS A 187 23.75 -22.04 22.51
N ILE A 188 22.65 -22.61 22.97
CA ILE A 188 22.08 -22.32 24.30
C ILE A 188 22.11 -23.55 25.22
N GLY A 189 22.25 -24.76 24.68
CA GLY A 189 22.34 -26.00 25.47
C GLY A 189 21.03 -26.43 26.14
N SER A 190 19.90 -25.78 25.83
CA SER A 190 18.56 -26.20 26.29
C SER A 190 17.92 -27.15 25.28
N ASP A 191 17.37 -28.26 25.77
CA ASP A 191 16.54 -29.19 24.99
C ASP A 191 15.13 -28.66 24.73
N ARG A 192 14.69 -27.67 25.51
CA ARG A 192 13.32 -27.17 25.51
C ARG A 192 13.21 -25.85 24.78
N VAL A 193 12.35 -25.78 23.76
CA VAL A 193 12.19 -24.62 22.89
C VAL A 193 10.74 -24.14 22.90
N VAL A 194 10.55 -22.84 23.13
CA VAL A 194 9.28 -22.14 23.06
C VAL A 194 9.18 -21.40 21.73
N PHE A 195 8.17 -21.75 20.94
CA PHE A 195 7.82 -21.07 19.70
C PHE A 195 6.74 -20.04 19.96
N SER A 196 6.92 -18.81 19.48
CA SER A 196 5.92 -17.73 19.55
C SER A 196 5.57 -17.23 18.15
N VAL A 197 4.28 -17.18 17.85
CA VAL A 197 3.74 -16.50 16.65
C VAL A 197 3.11 -15.18 17.10
N GLU A 198 3.59 -14.07 16.55
CA GLU A 198 3.12 -12.72 16.85
C GLU A 198 2.77 -11.99 15.56
N VAL A 199 1.67 -11.23 15.56
CA VAL A 199 1.25 -10.37 14.45
C VAL A 199 1.50 -8.92 14.83
N ASP A 200 2.43 -8.27 14.15
CA ASP A 200 2.78 -6.87 14.39
C ASP A 200 2.59 -6.04 13.11
N GLY A 201 1.80 -4.97 13.18
CA GLY A 201 1.59 -4.05 12.04
C GLY A 201 1.00 -4.69 10.76
N GLY A 202 0.41 -5.89 10.85
CA GLY A 202 -0.04 -6.65 9.68
C GLY A 202 1.04 -7.55 9.06
N HIS A 203 2.14 -7.80 9.77
CA HIS A 203 3.16 -8.79 9.41
C HIS A 203 3.23 -9.91 10.45
N VAL A 204 3.37 -11.16 9.98
CA VAL A 204 3.50 -12.32 10.86
C VAL A 204 4.96 -12.58 11.20
N SER A 205 5.30 -12.49 12.47
CA SER A 205 6.63 -12.80 13.00
C SER A 205 6.64 -14.14 13.74
N PHE A 206 7.66 -14.96 13.46
CA PHE A 206 7.87 -16.25 14.08
C PHE A 206 9.18 -16.26 14.88
N LYS A 207 9.06 -16.37 16.21
CA LYS A 207 10.17 -16.33 17.16
C LYS A 207 10.32 -17.68 17.85
N ALA A 208 11.55 -18.08 18.10
CA ALA A 208 11.88 -19.26 18.91
C ALA A 208 12.81 -18.82 20.04
N LYS A 209 12.51 -19.24 21.27
CA LYS A 209 13.30 -18.96 22.48
C LYS A 209 13.59 -20.27 23.20
N ALA A 210 14.76 -20.41 23.80
CA ALA A 210 15.02 -21.50 24.73
C ALA A 210 14.17 -21.30 25.99
N ASP A 211 13.50 -22.36 26.44
CA ASP A 211 12.87 -22.38 27.76
C ASP A 211 14.00 -22.54 28.81
N LYS A 212 13.97 -21.70 29.85
CA LYS A 212 14.98 -21.67 30.91
C LYS A 212 14.71 -22.72 31.98
#